data_AF-A0A6B3FFJ0-F1
#
_entry.id   AF-A0A6B3FFJ0-F1
#
_cell.length_a   1.000
_cell.length_b   1.000
_cell.length_c   1.000
_cell.angle_alpha   90.00
_cell.angle_beta   90.00
_cell.angle_gamma   90.00
#
_symmetry.space_group_name_H-M   'P 1'
#
loop_
_entity.id
_entity.type
_entity.pdbx_description
1 polymer ?
#
loop_
_entity_poly.entity_id
_entity_poly.type
_entity_poly.pdbx_seq_one_letter_code
_entity_poly.pdbx_strand_id
1 'polypeptide(L)' 'CEVDENGEVTVREGINYAQQTYNMVPCIGAGSKIDLNREGCGLPKP' A
#
# COMPACT_ATOMS: atom_id res chain seq x y z
N CYS A 1 -8.69 -6.88 -6.20
CA CYS A 1 -9.37 -7.31 -4.99
C CYS A 1 -9.62 -6.09 -4.11
N GLU A 2 -10.71 -6.12 -3.35
CA GLU A 2 -10.92 -5.26 -2.19
C GLU A 2 -10.37 -6.01 -0.97
N VAL A 3 -9.70 -5.29 -0.07
CA VAL A 3 -9.18 -5.81 1.19
C VAL A 3 -9.76 -4.95 2.30
N ASP A 4 -10.44 -5.56 3.27
CA ASP A 4 -11.03 -4.85 4.40
C ASP A 4 -10.02 -4.61 5.55
N GLU A 5 -10.48 -3.97 6.63
CA GLU A 5 -9.64 -3.70 7.81
C GLU A 5 -9.16 -4.97 8.54
N ASN A 6 -9.84 -6.10 8.36
CA ASN A 6 -9.48 -7.39 8.94
C ASN A 6 -8.55 -8.21 8.01
N GLY A 7 -8.30 -7.73 6.79
CA GLY A 7 -7.55 -8.45 5.76
C GLY A 7 -8.39 -9.42 4.94
N GLU A 8 -9.72 -9.40 5.04
CA GLU A 8 -10.60 -10.20 4.19
C GLU A 8 -10.53 -9.71 2.75
N VAL A 9 -10.31 -10.63 1.82
CA VAL A 9 -10.13 -10.33 0.40
C VAL A 9 -11.40 -10.70 -0.36
N THR A 10 -11.99 -9.72 -1.04
CA THR A 10 -13.12 -9.96 -1.95
C THR A 10 -12.75 -9.65 -3.40
N VAL A 11 -13.29 -10.46 -4.32
CA VAL A 11 -13.09 -10.33 -5.77
C VAL A 11 -14.46 -10.41 -6.44
N ARG A 12 -14.70 -9.47 -7.36
CA ARG A 12 -15.92 -9.33 -8.14
C ARG A 12 -15.50 -9.22 -9.60
N GLU A 13 -16.12 -10.05 -10.44
CA GLU A 13 -15.85 -10.07 -11.87
C GLU A 13 -16.24 -8.74 -12.51
N GLY A 14 -15.44 -8.26 -13.47
CA GLY A 14 -15.71 -7.04 -14.22
C GLY A 14 -15.39 -5.71 -13.51
N ILE A 15 -14.77 -5.74 -12.32
CA ILE A 15 -14.41 -4.54 -11.55
C ILE A 15 -12.90 -4.27 -11.60
N ASN A 16 -12.53 -2.98 -11.65
CA ASN A 16 -11.15 -2.52 -11.53
C ASN A 16 -10.81 -2.24 -10.05
N TYR A 17 -9.61 -2.64 -9.62
CA TYR A 17 -9.16 -2.47 -8.25
C TYR A 17 -7.91 -1.60 -8.16
N ALA A 18 -7.82 -0.81 -7.10
CA ALA A 18 -6.65 -0.01 -6.75
C ALA A 18 -6.45 -0.03 -5.23
N GLN A 19 -5.23 0.30 -4.79
CA GLN A 19 -4.89 0.38 -3.38
C GLN A 19 -4.70 1.84 -2.95
N GLN A 20 -5.10 2.17 -1.73
CA GLN A 20 -4.85 3.50 -1.19
C GLN A 20 -3.34 3.75 -1.04
N THR A 21 -2.87 4.92 -1.49
CA THR A 21 -1.43 5.23 -1.56
C THR A 21 -0.92 6.03 -0.35
N TYR A 22 -1.79 6.45 0.57
CA TYR A 22 -1.38 7.28 1.72
C TYR A 22 -0.32 6.58 2.59
N ASN A 23 -0.40 5.25 2.74
CA ASN A 23 0.59 4.44 3.46
C ASN A 23 1.98 4.44 2.80
N MET A 24 2.08 4.80 1.51
CA MET A 24 3.35 4.89 0.79
C MET A 24 4.06 6.22 1.00
N VAL A 25 3.32 7.31 1.33
CA VAL A 25 3.89 8.67 1.41
C VAL A 25 5.10 8.75 2.34
N PRO A 26 5.08 8.15 3.56
CA PRO A 26 6.24 8.22 4.45
C PRO A 26 7.47 7.45 3.91
N CYS A 27 7.25 6.47 3.04
CA CYS A 27 8.28 5.63 2.43
C CYS A 27 9.00 6.32 1.25
N ILE A 28 8.48 7.43 0.71
CA ILE A 28 9.06 8.11 -0.46
C ILE A 28 10.14 9.09 0.00
N GLY A 29 11.39 8.79 -0.35
CA GLY A 29 12.57 9.64 -0.13
C GLY A 29 12.94 10.51 -1.33
N ALA A 30 14.11 11.12 -1.26
CA ALA A 30 14.62 12.00 -2.31
C ALA A 30 14.77 11.26 -3.65
N GLY A 31 14.41 11.96 -4.75
CA GLY A 31 14.44 11.38 -6.09
C GLY A 31 13.38 10.28 -6.31
N SER A 32 12.26 10.33 -5.57
CA SER A 32 11.16 9.35 -5.65
C SER A 32 11.59 7.91 -5.36
N LYS A 33 12.63 7.75 -4.52
CA LYS A 33 13.11 6.43 -4.10
C LYS A 33 12.25 5.92 -2.94
N ILE A 34 11.83 4.66 -3.03
CA ILE A 34 11.17 3.97 -1.92
C ILE A 34 12.24 3.50 -0.95
N ASP A 35 12.13 3.93 0.30
CA ASP A 35 12.96 3.50 1.42
C ASP A 35 12.07 2.99 2.55
N LEU A 36 12.06 1.66 2.71
CA LEU A 36 11.25 0.93 3.70
C LEU A 36 11.75 1.11 5.14
N ASN A 37 12.90 1.74 5.34
CA ASN A 37 13.47 1.99 6.67
C ASN A 37 13.21 3.41 7.17
N ARG A 38 12.51 4.25 6.41
CA ARG A 38 12.09 5.58 6.85
C ARG A 38 11.09 5.49 7.99
N GLU A 39 11.20 6.44 8.91
CA GLU A 39 10.26 6.59 10.01
C GLU A 39 8.83 6.76 9.47
N GLY A 40 7.88 6.04 10.07
CA GLY A 40 6.47 6.07 9.66
C GLY A 40 6.15 5.32 8.36
N CYS A 41 7.11 4.68 7.70
CA CYS A 41 6.82 3.84 6.54
C CYS A 41 5.99 2.61 6.95
N GLY A 42 4.75 2.54 6.47
CA GLY A 42 3.80 1.47 6.78
C GLY A 42 3.76 0.33 5.76
N LEU A 43 4.66 0.32 4.78
CA LEU A 43 4.70 -0.75 3.78
C LEU A 43 5.33 -2.04 4.35
N PRO A 44 4.86 -3.23 3.92
CA PRO A 44 5.46 -4.50 4.31
C PRO A 44 6.95 -4.57 3.95
N LYS A 45 7.74 -5.25 4.80
CA LYS A 45 9.16 -5.55 4.55
C LYS A 45 9.32 -7.02 4.10
N PRO A 46 10.26 -7.33 3.18
CA PRO A 46 10.60 -8.70 2.79
C PRO A 46 11.17 -9.54 3.94
#